data_AF-I6YM49-F1
#
_entry.id   AF-I6YM49-F1
#
_cell.length_a   1.000
_cell.length_b   1.000
_cell.length_c   1.000
_cell.angle_alpha   90.00
_cell.angle_beta   90.00
_cell.angle_gamma   90.00
#
_symmetry.space_group_name_H-M   'P 1'
#
loop_
_entity.id
_entity.type
_entity.pdbx_description
1 polymer ?
#
loop_
_entity_poly.entity_id
_entity_poly.type
_entity_poly.pdbx_seq_one_letter_code
_entity_poly.pdbx_strand_id
1 'polypeptide(L)'
;MSALTRAFQFFSGLGLVSTTPFAVKFANKQEVTVRGIQRLVKEDNAPQEVIPKEVIKDLQQGEVIKEIKAMMKDDRGDPSCFWMPNQQQSRGYEFLMCVYTGKLESPILFHYDVWRSLGSGRQVRQVEHIVFTQVPSQMKFKSGETVNVPRTAKLYLTTQLLRKNDTLIPEKHCKITGGVRNYKLNCSDKDIGGVQLDKLHQNRHTTLSR
;
A
#
# COMPACT_ATOMS: atom_id res chain seq x y z
N MET A 1 -0.77 57.66 18.97
CA MET A 1 -1.05 56.70 20.06
C MET A 1 -2.21 55.83 19.61
N SER A 2 -2.01 54.53 19.43
CA SER A 2 -3.08 53.57 19.08
C SER A 2 -3.01 52.39 20.05
N ALA A 3 -4.13 52.14 20.72
CA ALA A 3 -4.36 51.15 21.78
C ALA A 3 -4.11 49.72 21.27
N LEU A 4 -3.44 48.82 22.02
CA LEU A 4 -4.02 47.98 23.10
C LEU A 4 -5.45 47.54 22.72
N THR A 5 -5.78 46.27 22.54
CA THR A 5 -5.67 45.23 23.58
C THR A 5 -5.92 43.86 22.94
N ARG A 6 -5.16 42.85 23.36
CA ARG A 6 -5.46 41.42 23.15
C ARG A 6 -6.79 41.07 23.81
N ALA A 7 -7.65 40.32 23.12
CA ALA A 7 -8.73 39.57 23.75
C ALA A 7 -8.69 38.13 23.24
N PHE A 8 -8.15 37.23 24.08
CA PHE A 8 -8.35 35.80 23.97
C PHE A 8 -9.77 35.51 24.46
N GLN A 9 -10.61 34.89 23.63
CA GLN A 9 -11.86 34.31 24.10
C GLN A 9 -11.63 32.84 24.43
N PHE A 10 -11.56 32.55 25.72
CA PHE A 10 -11.74 31.21 26.27
C PHE A 10 -13.23 30.93 26.36
N PHE A 11 -13.72 29.92 25.64
CA PHE A 11 -15.06 29.37 25.87
C PHE A 11 -14.93 28.18 26.82
N SER A 12 -15.08 28.46 28.11
CA SER A 12 -15.40 27.48 29.13
C SER A 12 -16.93 27.32 29.15
N GLY A 13 -17.44 26.23 28.59
CA GLY A 13 -18.86 25.90 28.59
C GLY A 13 -19.07 24.45 28.96
N LEU A 14 -19.31 24.19 30.24
CA LEU A 14 -19.90 22.94 30.72
C LEU A 14 -21.34 22.86 30.19
N GLY A 15 -21.56 22.06 29.18
CA GLY A 15 -22.88 21.71 28.67
C GLY A 15 -22.89 20.24 28.31
N LEU A 16 -23.59 19.44 29.11
CA LEU A 16 -23.89 18.04 28.82
C LEU A 16 -24.71 17.98 27.53
N VAL A 17 -24.06 17.81 26.39
CA VAL A 17 -24.75 17.49 25.15
C VAL A 17 -25.05 16.00 25.16
N SER A 18 -26.27 15.68 25.60
CA SER A 18 -26.90 14.38 25.37
C SER A 18 -27.02 14.18 23.87
N THR A 19 -26.06 13.47 23.27
CA THR A 19 -26.19 12.97 21.91
C THR A 19 -27.10 11.74 21.99
N THR A 20 -28.40 11.95 21.81
CA THR A 20 -29.28 10.84 21.47
C THR A 20 -28.92 10.42 20.05
N PRO A 21 -28.42 9.19 19.82
CA PRO A 21 -28.25 8.73 18.46
C PRO A 21 -29.65 8.57 17.86
N PHE A 22 -29.92 9.27 16.76
CA PHE A 22 -31.02 8.90 15.87
C PHE A 22 -30.72 7.50 15.32
N ALA A 23 -31.19 6.48 16.02
CA ALA A 23 -31.32 5.14 15.49
C ALA A 23 -32.38 5.22 14.39
N VAL A 24 -31.95 5.30 13.13
CA VAL A 24 -32.85 5.16 11.98
C VAL A 24 -33.29 3.70 11.91
N LYS A 25 -34.29 3.35 12.71
CA LYS A 25 -35.05 2.11 12.53
C LYS A 25 -35.95 2.34 11.32
N PHE A 26 -35.54 1.86 10.15
CA PHE A 26 -36.46 1.69 9.03
C PHE A 26 -37.38 0.51 9.33
N ALA A 27 -38.33 0.75 10.22
CA ALA A 27 -39.46 -0.12 10.50
C ALA A 27 -40.73 0.62 10.07
N ASN A 28 -40.94 0.71 8.76
CA ASN A 28 -42.24 0.41 8.14
C ASN A 28 -42.19 0.65 6.63
N LYS A 29 -42.74 -0.35 5.95
CA LYS A 29 -43.01 -0.44 4.52
C LYS A 29 -43.62 0.86 3.99
N GLN A 30 -42.94 1.50 3.05
CA GLN A 30 -43.58 2.39 2.08
C GLN A 30 -43.13 1.97 0.69
N GLU A 31 -44.12 1.55 -0.11
CA GLU A 31 -43.99 1.30 -1.53
C GLU A 31 -43.64 2.61 -2.23
N VAL A 32 -42.43 2.71 -2.77
CA VAL A 32 -42.06 3.77 -3.70
C VAL A 32 -42.23 3.22 -5.11
N THR A 33 -43.31 3.64 -5.77
CA THR A 33 -43.57 3.30 -7.17
C THR A 33 -42.63 4.11 -8.06
N VAL A 34 -41.47 3.55 -8.39
CA VAL A 34 -40.62 4.05 -9.49
C VAL A 34 -40.95 3.23 -10.73
N ARG A 35 -41.72 3.85 -11.64
CA ARG A 35 -41.90 3.50 -13.07
C ARG A 35 -41.64 2.03 -13.46
N GLY A 36 -42.70 1.22 -13.45
CA GLY A 36 -43.05 0.39 -14.61
C GLY A 36 -42.36 -0.96 -14.83
N ILE A 37 -41.56 -1.50 -13.91
CA ILE A 37 -41.12 -2.91 -13.98
C ILE A 37 -41.14 -3.52 -12.56
N GLN A 38 -42.15 -4.34 -12.27
CA GLN A 38 -42.16 -5.19 -11.07
C GLN A 38 -41.10 -6.29 -11.23
N ARG A 39 -39.96 -6.15 -10.56
CA ARG A 39 -39.07 -7.29 -10.29
C ARG A 39 -39.47 -7.90 -8.95
N LEU A 40 -39.94 -9.14 -8.98
CA LEU A 40 -40.08 -9.98 -7.79
C LEU A 40 -38.70 -10.17 -7.16
N VAL A 41 -38.46 -9.54 -6.02
CA VAL A 41 -37.32 -9.84 -5.15
C VAL A 41 -37.70 -11.08 -4.35
N LYS A 42 -37.09 -12.22 -4.69
CA LYS A 42 -37.21 -13.46 -3.93
C LYS A 42 -36.38 -13.29 -2.65
N GLU A 43 -37.02 -13.28 -1.49
CA GLU A 43 -36.35 -13.33 -0.19
C GLU A 43 -35.74 -14.73 -0.01
N ASP A 44 -34.48 -14.90 -0.40
CA ASP A 44 -33.67 -16.01 0.09
C ASP A 44 -33.21 -15.66 1.51
N ASN A 45 -34.01 -16.08 2.50
CA ASN A 45 -33.64 -16.15 3.91
C ASN A 45 -32.63 -17.29 4.15
N ALA A 46 -31.48 -17.23 3.49
CA ALA A 46 -30.34 -18.06 3.88
C ALA A 46 -29.62 -17.36 5.05
N PRO A 47 -29.41 -18.02 6.21
CA PRO A 47 -28.58 -17.45 7.26
C PRO A 47 -27.17 -17.25 6.70
N GLN A 48 -26.78 -15.98 6.60
CA GLN A 48 -25.45 -15.58 6.17
C GLN A 48 -24.48 -16.05 7.25
N GLU A 49 -23.73 -17.13 6.99
CA GLU A 49 -22.62 -17.53 7.83
C GLU A 49 -21.68 -16.33 7.97
N VAL A 50 -21.56 -15.81 9.20
CA VAL A 50 -20.62 -14.77 9.54
C VAL A 50 -19.24 -15.40 9.45
N ILE A 51 -18.64 -15.36 8.26
CA ILE A 51 -17.23 -15.65 8.06
C ILE A 51 -16.48 -14.78 9.08
N PRO A 52 -15.67 -15.36 10.00
CA PRO A 52 -14.92 -14.56 10.95
C PRO A 52 -14.10 -13.53 10.18
N LYS A 53 -14.37 -12.24 10.39
CA LYS A 53 -13.45 -11.20 9.95
C LYS A 53 -12.15 -11.47 10.70
N GLU A 54 -11.16 -12.05 10.02
CA GLU A 54 -9.81 -12.13 10.54
C GLU A 54 -9.43 -10.74 11.04
N VAL A 55 -9.03 -10.65 12.31
CA VAL A 55 -8.58 -9.39 12.90
C VAL A 55 -7.27 -9.04 12.22
N ILE A 56 -7.36 -8.20 11.19
CA ILE A 56 -6.21 -7.85 10.36
C ILE A 56 -5.31 -6.92 11.18
N LYS A 57 -4.32 -7.47 11.88
CA LYS A 57 -3.33 -6.70 12.66
C LYS A 57 -2.47 -5.84 11.72
N ASP A 58 -2.36 -4.55 11.97
CA ASP A 58 -1.45 -3.66 11.23
C ASP A 58 0.00 -4.12 11.44
N LEU A 59 0.66 -4.49 10.35
CA LEU A 59 2.07 -4.85 10.35
C LEU A 59 2.90 -3.61 10.61
N GLN A 60 3.65 -3.63 11.70
CA GLN A 60 4.69 -2.63 11.91
C GLN A 60 5.79 -2.83 10.86
N GLN A 61 6.53 -1.79 10.49
CA GLN A 61 7.57 -1.88 9.44
C GLN A 61 8.66 -2.93 9.72
N GLY A 62 8.99 -3.19 10.99
CA GLY A 62 9.90 -4.27 11.37
C GLY A 62 9.31 -5.68 11.15
N GLU A 63 7.97 -5.80 11.14
CA GLU A 63 7.25 -7.04 10.85
C GLU A 63 7.12 -7.27 9.33
N VAL A 64 7.05 -6.22 8.52
CA VAL A 64 7.01 -6.29 7.04
C VAL A 64 8.16 -7.14 6.49
N ILE A 65 9.38 -6.91 6.96
CA ILE A 65 10.55 -7.67 6.49
C ILE A 65 10.45 -9.14 6.88
N LYS A 66 9.97 -9.43 8.10
CA LYS A 66 9.79 -10.82 8.54
C LYS A 66 8.77 -11.53 7.67
N GLU A 67 7.69 -10.84 7.30
CA GLU A 67 6.69 -11.37 6.38
C GLU A 67 7.28 -11.60 4.99
N ILE A 68 8.03 -10.64 4.43
CA ILE A 68 8.69 -10.81 3.13
C ILE A 68 9.68 -11.98 3.17
N LYS A 69 10.52 -12.06 4.19
CA LYS A 69 11.45 -13.19 4.37
C LYS A 69 10.70 -14.52 4.47
N ALA A 70 9.54 -14.54 5.12
CA ALA A 70 8.68 -15.73 5.18
C ALA A 70 8.08 -16.08 3.80
N MET A 71 7.69 -15.09 2.98
CA MET A 71 7.24 -15.31 1.60
C MET A 71 8.36 -15.81 0.68
N MET A 72 9.62 -15.50 1.01
CA MET A 72 10.81 -15.84 0.24
C MET A 72 11.59 -17.03 0.79
N LYS A 73 11.09 -17.71 1.84
CA LYS A 73 11.71 -18.90 2.39
C LYS A 73 11.69 -20.01 1.34
N ASP A 74 12.81 -20.12 0.64
CA ASP A 74 13.13 -21.16 -0.34
C ASP A 74 14.57 -21.62 -0.11
N ASP A 75 14.96 -22.72 -0.75
CA ASP A 75 16.33 -23.27 -0.75
C ASP A 75 17.38 -22.37 -1.45
N ARG A 76 17.01 -21.12 -1.78
CA ARG A 76 17.81 -20.15 -2.54
C ARG A 76 18.73 -19.28 -1.67
N GLY A 77 18.73 -19.48 -0.34
CA GLY A 77 19.54 -18.76 0.64
C GLY A 77 18.78 -17.67 1.40
N ASP A 78 19.45 -16.93 2.29
CA ASP A 78 18.82 -15.83 3.04
C ASP A 78 18.66 -14.59 2.14
N PRO A 79 17.43 -14.07 1.97
CA PRO A 79 17.21 -12.87 1.18
C PRO A 79 17.61 -11.61 1.95
N SER A 80 18.29 -10.71 1.24
CA SER A 80 18.59 -9.35 1.67
C SER A 80 17.60 -8.39 1.03
N CYS A 81 16.97 -7.54 1.84
CA CYS A 81 15.94 -6.60 1.40
C CYS A 81 16.36 -5.15 1.67
N PHE A 82 15.86 -4.22 0.87
CA PHE A 82 16.03 -2.79 1.07
C PHE A 82 14.80 -2.02 0.60
N TRP A 83 14.53 -0.90 1.26
CA TRP A 83 13.57 0.09 0.76
C TRP A 83 14.14 0.73 -0.49
N MET A 84 13.33 0.88 -1.53
CA MET A 84 13.80 1.56 -2.71
C MET A 84 14.12 3.04 -2.41
N PRO A 85 15.18 3.59 -3.02
CA PRO A 85 15.61 4.95 -2.74
C PRO A 85 14.62 5.99 -3.29
N ASN A 86 14.69 7.21 -2.77
CA ASN A 86 13.96 8.39 -3.26
C ASN A 86 12.42 8.26 -3.24
N GLN A 87 11.88 7.39 -2.38
CA GLN A 87 10.43 7.29 -2.17
C GLN A 87 9.92 8.41 -1.29
N GLN A 88 8.78 9.00 -1.68
CA GLN A 88 8.11 9.99 -0.86
C GLN A 88 7.30 9.29 0.23
N GLN A 89 7.91 9.13 1.40
CA GLN A 89 7.40 8.37 2.57
C GLN A 89 6.02 8.82 3.06
N SER A 90 5.65 10.10 2.85
CA SER A 90 4.38 10.65 3.32
C SER A 90 3.13 10.12 2.59
N ARG A 91 3.28 9.20 1.63
CA ARG A 91 2.20 8.78 0.71
C ARG A 91 1.72 7.34 0.86
N GLY A 92 2.23 6.60 1.85
CA GLY A 92 1.67 5.30 2.26
C GLY A 92 1.74 4.17 1.24
N TYR A 93 2.55 4.34 0.20
CA TYR A 93 2.90 3.29 -0.75
C TYR A 93 4.40 3.17 -0.77
N GLU A 94 4.90 2.05 -0.28
CA GLU A 94 6.33 1.82 -0.15
C GLU A 94 6.68 0.56 -0.92
N PHE A 95 7.72 0.68 -1.74
CA PHE A 95 8.24 -0.46 -2.49
C PHE A 95 9.56 -0.90 -1.88
N LEU A 96 9.68 -2.21 -1.71
CA LEU A 96 10.90 -2.85 -1.28
C LEU A 96 11.40 -3.75 -2.40
N MET A 97 12.71 -3.88 -2.52
CA MET A 97 13.30 -4.93 -3.32
C MET A 97 14.08 -5.88 -2.43
N CYS A 98 13.97 -7.16 -2.72
CA CYS A 98 14.70 -8.21 -2.06
C CYS A 98 15.47 -9.03 -3.07
N VAL A 99 16.60 -9.57 -2.66
CA VAL A 99 17.48 -10.35 -3.51
C VAL A 99 18.11 -11.46 -2.70
N TYR A 100 18.33 -12.62 -3.31
CA TYR A 100 19.18 -13.63 -2.68
C TYR A 100 20.63 -13.19 -2.85
N THR A 101 21.43 -13.29 -1.78
CA THR A 101 22.84 -12.85 -1.77
C THR A 101 23.68 -13.46 -2.90
N GLY A 102 23.34 -14.66 -3.37
CA GLY A 102 23.97 -15.31 -4.52
C GLY A 102 23.37 -15.00 -5.91
N LYS A 103 22.28 -14.23 -6.00
CA LYS A 103 21.54 -13.94 -7.25
C LYS A 103 21.16 -12.46 -7.36
N LEU A 104 22.17 -11.60 -7.44
CA LEU A 104 22.00 -10.15 -7.50
C LEU A 104 21.30 -9.63 -8.77
N GLU A 105 21.24 -10.47 -9.81
CA GLU A 105 20.69 -10.09 -11.13
C GLU A 105 19.18 -10.18 -11.25
N SER A 106 18.48 -10.75 -10.27
CA SER A 106 17.02 -10.94 -10.32
C SER A 106 16.36 -10.52 -9.01
N PRO A 107 16.37 -9.21 -8.69
CA PRO A 107 15.69 -8.69 -7.51
C PRO A 107 14.17 -8.84 -7.66
N ILE A 108 13.52 -9.12 -6.53
CA ILE A 108 12.08 -9.31 -6.42
C ILE A 108 11.49 -8.05 -5.78
N LEU A 109 10.46 -7.50 -6.40
CA LEU A 109 9.78 -6.30 -5.93
C LEU A 109 8.59 -6.66 -5.06
N PHE A 110 8.47 -5.99 -3.93
CA PHE A 110 7.34 -6.05 -3.01
C PHE A 110 6.68 -4.68 -2.88
N HIS A 111 5.37 -4.71 -2.72
CA HIS A 111 4.54 -3.56 -2.42
C HIS A 111 4.03 -3.66 -0.99
N TYR A 112 4.24 -2.61 -0.20
CA TYR A 112 3.68 -2.46 1.15
C TYR A 112 2.61 -1.36 1.14
N ASP A 113 1.35 -1.77 1.33
CA ASP A 113 0.17 -0.92 1.43
C ASP A 113 0.01 -0.43 2.87
N VAL A 114 0.77 0.62 3.22
CA VAL A 114 0.82 1.20 4.57
C VAL A 114 -0.59 1.57 5.06
N TRP A 115 -1.44 2.07 4.17
CA TRP A 115 -2.76 2.58 4.50
C TRP A 115 -3.91 1.60 4.21
N ARG A 116 -3.60 0.37 3.79
CA ARG A 116 -4.60 -0.66 3.40
C ARG A 116 -5.62 -0.18 2.38
N SER A 117 -5.19 0.75 1.55
CA SER A 117 -6.02 1.43 0.57
C SER A 117 -6.53 0.50 -0.54
N LEU A 118 -5.89 -0.65 -0.72
CA LEU A 118 -6.21 -1.62 -1.76
C LEU A 118 -7.21 -2.70 -1.31
N GLY A 119 -7.64 -2.69 -0.03
CA GLY A 119 -8.77 -3.51 0.45
C GLY A 119 -8.55 -5.04 0.52
N SER A 120 -7.36 -5.53 0.18
CA SER A 120 -7.07 -6.96 -0.06
C SER A 120 -6.64 -7.77 1.17
N GLY A 121 -6.80 -7.22 2.38
CA GLY A 121 -6.43 -7.84 3.66
C GLY A 121 -4.93 -8.03 3.92
N ARG A 122 -4.11 -8.30 2.89
CA ARG A 122 -2.65 -8.37 2.97
C ARG A 122 -2.00 -7.02 2.69
N GLN A 123 -1.20 -6.53 3.64
CA GLN A 123 -0.44 -5.28 3.48
C GLN A 123 0.78 -5.45 2.58
N VAL A 124 1.41 -6.62 2.58
CA VAL A 124 2.62 -6.88 1.78
C VAL A 124 2.29 -7.86 0.66
N ARG A 125 2.69 -7.51 -0.57
CA ARG A 125 2.45 -8.34 -1.77
C ARG A 125 3.65 -8.34 -2.71
N GLN A 126 3.96 -9.50 -3.28
CA GLN A 126 4.98 -9.63 -4.32
C GLN A 126 4.44 -9.17 -5.67
N VAL A 127 5.13 -8.24 -6.30
CA VAL A 127 4.79 -7.71 -7.62
C VAL A 127 5.31 -8.67 -8.69
N GLU A 128 4.42 -9.09 -9.60
CA GLU A 128 4.79 -9.87 -10.79
C GLU A 128 5.28 -8.93 -11.89
N HIS A 129 4.46 -7.95 -12.25
CA HIS A 129 4.79 -6.93 -13.23
C HIS A 129 3.94 -5.67 -13.06
N ILE A 130 4.40 -4.56 -13.64
CA ILE A 130 3.70 -3.28 -13.66
C ILE A 130 3.59 -2.80 -15.09
N VAL A 131 2.38 -2.61 -15.59
CA VAL A 131 2.11 -2.12 -16.95
C VAL A 131 1.85 -0.61 -16.91
N PHE A 132 2.72 0.18 -17.53
CA PHE A 132 2.56 1.64 -17.57
C PHE A 132 1.83 2.11 -18.84
N THR A 133 0.52 1.88 -18.93
CA THR A 133 -0.28 2.43 -20.04
C THR A 133 -0.66 3.90 -19.85
N GLN A 134 -1.23 4.52 -20.89
CA GLN A 134 -1.76 5.88 -20.83
C GLN A 134 -2.88 5.99 -19.77
N VAL A 135 -3.82 5.03 -19.69
CA VAL A 135 -4.90 5.00 -18.68
C VAL A 135 -5.45 3.57 -18.48
N PRO A 136 -5.65 3.09 -17.23
CA PRO A 136 -4.82 3.27 -16.04
C PRO A 136 -3.62 2.29 -16.04
N SER A 137 -2.52 2.69 -15.41
CA SER A 137 -1.38 1.78 -15.20
C SER A 137 -1.76 0.75 -14.14
N GLN A 138 -1.39 -0.51 -14.36
CA GLN A 138 -1.81 -1.63 -13.54
C GLN A 138 -0.60 -2.33 -12.92
N MET A 139 -0.75 -2.76 -11.67
CA MET A 139 0.22 -3.59 -10.96
C MET A 139 -0.42 -4.95 -10.72
N LYS A 140 0.21 -5.99 -11.24
CA LYS A 140 -0.21 -7.36 -11.03
C LYS A 140 0.67 -8.01 -9.97
N PHE A 141 0.05 -8.67 -9.01
CA PHE A 141 0.74 -9.42 -7.96
C PHE A 141 0.84 -10.90 -8.33
N LYS A 142 1.84 -11.60 -7.76
CA LYS A 142 2.00 -13.06 -7.97
C LYS A 142 0.79 -13.87 -7.49
N SER A 143 -0.04 -13.31 -6.60
CA SER A 143 -1.32 -13.89 -6.18
C SER A 143 -2.40 -13.88 -7.27
N GLY A 144 -2.17 -13.22 -8.41
CA GLY A 144 -3.14 -13.03 -9.49
C GLY A 144 -3.96 -11.75 -9.39
N GLU A 145 -3.97 -11.08 -8.24
CA GLU A 145 -4.66 -9.81 -8.03
C GLU A 145 -4.03 -8.71 -8.91
N THR A 146 -4.87 -7.87 -9.51
CA THR A 146 -4.45 -6.69 -10.28
C THR A 146 -5.07 -5.44 -9.70
N VAL A 147 -4.25 -4.43 -9.43
CA VAL A 147 -4.68 -3.15 -8.87
C VAL A 147 -4.24 -1.99 -9.76
N ASN A 148 -5.01 -0.91 -9.73
CA ASN A 148 -4.59 0.33 -10.38
C ASN A 148 -3.44 0.96 -9.59
N VAL A 149 -2.38 1.36 -10.28
CA VAL A 149 -1.26 2.08 -9.68
C VAL A 149 -1.71 3.51 -9.36
N PRO A 150 -1.67 3.94 -8.09
CA PRO A 150 -2.00 5.31 -7.71
C PRO A 150 -1.14 6.32 -8.48
N ARG A 151 -1.69 7.49 -8.83
CA ARG A 151 -1.00 8.50 -9.64
C ARG A 151 0.37 8.90 -9.07
N THR A 152 0.47 8.98 -7.74
CA THR A 152 1.71 9.33 -7.03
C THR A 152 2.76 8.24 -7.15
N ALA A 153 2.39 6.98 -6.94
CA ALA A 153 3.25 5.83 -7.16
C ALA A 153 3.65 5.69 -8.64
N LYS A 154 2.72 5.93 -9.58
CA LYS A 154 2.99 5.94 -11.02
C LYS A 154 4.10 6.94 -11.36
N LEU A 155 4.05 8.16 -10.82
CA LEU A 155 5.08 9.16 -11.06
C LEU A 155 6.44 8.69 -10.57
N TYR A 156 6.51 8.14 -9.35
CA TYR A 156 7.76 7.59 -8.82
C TYR A 156 8.28 6.44 -9.69
N LEU A 157 7.46 5.43 -9.97
CA LEU A 157 7.87 4.24 -10.72
C LEU A 157 8.28 4.55 -12.16
N THR A 158 7.61 5.49 -12.84
CA THR A 158 7.95 5.87 -14.22
C THR A 158 9.15 6.81 -14.31
N THR A 159 9.41 7.63 -13.29
CA THR A 159 10.62 8.45 -13.27
C THR A 159 11.84 7.59 -12.97
N GLN A 160 11.75 6.75 -11.94
CA GLN A 160 12.84 5.92 -11.47
C GLN A 160 13.04 4.67 -12.34
N LEU A 161 12.05 3.78 -12.43
CA LEU A 161 12.30 2.38 -12.84
C LEU A 161 12.18 2.07 -14.33
N LEU A 162 11.38 2.82 -15.08
CA LEU A 162 11.06 2.44 -16.47
C LEU A 162 10.97 3.64 -17.41
N ARG A 163 10.97 3.38 -18.72
CA ARG A 163 10.54 4.33 -19.74
C ARG A 163 8.99 4.36 -19.78
N LYS A 164 8.41 5.46 -20.24
CA LYS A 164 6.94 5.59 -20.37
C LYS A 164 6.41 4.54 -21.38
N ASN A 165 5.19 4.03 -21.16
CA ASN A 165 4.50 3.11 -22.07
C ASN A 165 5.11 1.71 -22.20
N ASP A 166 5.70 1.19 -21.13
CA ASP A 166 6.34 -0.12 -21.12
C ASP A 166 5.93 -0.94 -19.88
N THR A 167 6.28 -2.21 -19.84
CA THR A 167 6.01 -3.13 -18.72
C THR A 167 7.28 -3.35 -17.91
N LEU A 168 7.23 -3.05 -16.61
CA LEU A 168 8.28 -3.42 -15.68
C LEU A 168 8.06 -4.85 -15.21
N ILE A 169 9.01 -5.74 -15.53
CA ILE A 169 9.13 -7.07 -14.91
C ILE A 169 10.38 -7.03 -14.02
N PRO A 170 10.24 -6.80 -12.70
CA PRO A 170 11.38 -6.52 -11.83
C PRO A 170 12.50 -7.55 -11.91
N GLU A 171 12.17 -8.84 -11.91
CA GLU A 171 13.14 -9.94 -11.97
C GLU A 171 13.95 -9.99 -13.27
N LYS A 172 13.45 -9.38 -14.36
CA LYS A 172 14.10 -9.36 -15.68
C LYS A 172 14.74 -8.02 -16.00
N HIS A 173 14.15 -6.94 -15.53
CA HIS A 173 14.51 -5.59 -15.93
C HIS A 173 15.37 -4.87 -14.90
N CYS A 174 15.46 -5.39 -13.68
CA CYS A 174 16.28 -4.83 -12.63
C CYS A 174 17.43 -5.77 -12.27
N LYS A 175 18.57 -5.19 -11.84
CA LYS A 175 19.71 -5.93 -11.30
C LYS A 175 20.46 -5.08 -10.29
N ILE A 176 21.10 -5.75 -9.34
CA ILE A 176 21.98 -5.12 -8.37
C ILE A 176 23.41 -5.37 -8.81
N THR A 177 24.19 -4.30 -8.93
CA THR A 177 25.58 -4.33 -9.36
C THR A 177 26.48 -3.69 -8.30
N GLY A 178 27.79 -3.91 -8.39
CA GLY A 178 28.76 -3.40 -7.43
C GLY A 178 29.21 -4.48 -6.46
N GLY A 179 29.66 -4.07 -5.28
CA GLY A 179 30.17 -4.98 -4.24
C GLY A 179 29.69 -4.57 -2.85
N VAL A 180 30.10 -5.34 -1.84
CA VAL A 180 29.62 -5.30 -0.44
C VAL A 180 29.43 -3.89 0.15
N ARG A 181 30.24 -2.90 -0.26
CA ARG A 181 30.16 -1.53 0.27
C ARG A 181 29.37 -0.55 -0.61
N ASN A 182 29.19 -0.85 -1.90
CA ASN A 182 28.70 0.08 -2.92
C ASN A 182 27.75 -0.62 -3.90
N TYR A 183 26.69 -1.26 -3.38
CA TYR A 183 25.67 -1.82 -4.26
C TYR A 183 24.86 -0.70 -4.93
N LYS A 184 24.51 -0.91 -6.19
CA LYS A 184 23.67 -0.04 -6.99
C LYS A 184 22.52 -0.82 -7.60
N LEU A 185 21.32 -0.27 -7.52
CA LEU A 185 20.16 -0.80 -8.21
C LEU A 185 20.09 -0.19 -9.61
N ASN A 186 20.07 -1.03 -10.64
CA ASN A 186 19.78 -0.61 -12.01
C ASN A 186 18.48 -1.23 -12.47
N CYS A 187 17.63 -0.47 -13.14
CA CYS A 187 16.41 -0.97 -13.77
C CYS A 187 16.23 -0.37 -15.17
N SER A 188 16.01 -1.20 -16.19
CA SER A 188 15.77 -0.78 -17.59
C SER A 188 16.76 0.27 -18.09
N ASP A 189 18.05 -0.03 -17.90
CA ASP A 189 19.21 0.81 -18.24
C ASP A 189 19.33 2.15 -17.47
N LYS A 190 18.59 2.32 -16.37
CA LYS A 190 18.72 3.47 -15.46
C LYS A 190 19.41 3.07 -14.17
N ASP A 191 20.38 3.88 -13.73
CA ASP A 191 20.93 3.84 -12.36
C ASP A 191 19.92 4.50 -11.41
N ILE A 192 19.33 3.72 -10.52
CA ILE A 192 18.32 4.15 -9.55
C ILE A 192 18.98 4.73 -8.29
N GLY A 193 20.25 4.37 -8.05
CA GLY A 193 21.04 4.85 -6.92
C GLY A 193 21.66 3.73 -6.08
N GLY A 194 22.47 4.17 -5.12
CA GLY A 194 23.13 3.30 -4.15
C GLY A 194 22.12 2.66 -3.20
N VAL A 195 22.29 1.37 -2.94
CA VAL A 195 21.47 0.58 -2.02
C VAL A 195 22.38 -0.09 -1.01
N GLN A 196 21.92 -0.24 0.23
CA GLN A 196 22.65 -1.00 1.24
C GLN A 196 21.90 -2.30 1.49
N LEU A 197 22.43 -3.39 0.95
CA LEU A 197 21.99 -4.73 1.33
C LEU A 197 22.32 -4.90 2.82
N ASP A 198 21.34 -5.31 3.62
CA ASP A 198 21.44 -5.59 5.07
C ASP A 198 21.45 -4.37 6.02
N LYS A 199 21.58 -3.13 5.53
CA LYS A 199 21.30 -1.92 6.31
C LYS A 199 19.99 -1.31 5.87
N LEU A 200 18.90 -1.93 6.31
CA LEU A 200 17.62 -1.25 6.37
C LEU A 200 17.73 -0.20 7.47
N HIS A 201 18.07 1.03 7.10
CA HIS A 201 17.82 2.15 7.99
C HIS A 201 16.36 2.04 8.43
N GLN A 202 16.13 2.07 9.75
CA GLN A 202 14.80 2.35 10.28
C GLN A 202 14.42 3.71 9.69
N ASN A 203 13.69 3.70 8.59
CA ASN A 203 13.07 4.91 8.09
C ASN A 203 12.20 5.39 9.24
N ARG A 204 12.34 6.66 9.61
CA ARG A 204 11.57 7.26 10.71
C ARG A 204 10.13 7.44 10.24
N HIS A 205 9.39 6.36 10.13
CA HIS A 205 7.96 6.43 9.99
C HIS A 205 7.41 6.71 11.38
N THR A 206 6.92 7.92 11.58
CA THR A 206 5.91 8.17 12.59
C THR A 206 4.68 7.37 12.16
N THR A 207 4.56 6.14 12.67
CA THR A 207 3.29 5.43 12.69
C THR A 207 2.31 6.36 13.40
N LEU A 208 1.40 6.98 12.65
CA LEU A 208 0.28 7.68 13.25
C LEU A 208 -0.64 6.60 13.81
N SER A 209 -0.41 6.22 15.06
CA SER A 209 -1.40 5.50 15.85
C SER A 209 -2.66 6.36 15.89
N ARG A 210 -3.77 5.83 15.36
CA ARG A 210 -5.10 6.39 15.58
C ARG A 210 -5.56 6.12 17.00
#